data_AF-A0A3R7DEP6-F1
#
_entry.id   AF-A0A3R7DEP6-F1
#
_cell.length_a   1.000
_cell.length_b   1.000
_cell.length_c   1.000
_cell.angle_alpha   90.00
_cell.angle_beta   90.00
_cell.angle_gamma   90.00
#
_symmetry.space_group_name_H-M   'P 1'
#
loop_
_entity.id
_entity.type
_entity.pdbx_description
1 polymer ?
#
loop_
_entity_poly.entity_id
_entity_poly.type
_entity_poly.pdbx_seq_one_letter_code
_entity_poly.pdbx_strand_id
1 'polypeptide(L)'
;MATTVPIFLLYQAFGIYNTMFGLILILTFLQLPFRIWLLNAFFESIPWDLEEMGMIDGCSRVGAFFRIIIPISLPAFSAVGILTFIGTWNSFYWPLVLTQGAENKVLALGIYDFIGDTMIFTNELCAGGIIMSIPSFLFVIFASKYMIRGLTAGALKGL
;
A
#
# COMPACT_ATOMS: atom_id res chain seq x y z
N MET A 1 -10.43 10.72 -16.24
CA MET A 1 -10.96 10.11 -17.48
C MET A 1 -10.01 10.27 -18.66
N ALA A 2 -9.38 11.44 -18.88
CA ALA A 2 -8.42 11.63 -19.98
C ALA A 2 -7.20 10.69 -19.94
N THR A 3 -6.70 10.33 -18.74
CA THR A 3 -5.56 9.42 -18.56
C THR A 3 -5.92 7.94 -18.59
N THR A 4 -7.20 7.61 -18.45
CA THR A 4 -7.69 6.22 -18.36
C THR A 4 -7.55 5.50 -19.70
N VAL A 5 -7.92 6.16 -20.79
CA VAL A 5 -7.90 5.57 -22.14
C VAL A 5 -6.48 5.18 -22.58
N PRO A 6 -5.46 6.06 -22.47
CA PRO A 6 -4.08 5.67 -22.81
C PRO A 6 -3.56 4.50 -21.97
N ILE A 7 -3.84 4.47 -20.66
CA ILE A 7 -3.39 3.39 -19.77
C ILE A 7 -4.04 2.06 -20.17
N PHE A 8 -5.33 2.07 -20.48
CA PHE A 8 -6.04 0.90 -20.98
C PHE A 8 -5.40 0.35 -22.26
N LEU A 9 -5.16 1.22 -23.26
CA LEU A 9 -4.54 0.81 -24.53
C LEU A 9 -3.12 0.26 -24.32
N LEU A 10 -2.35 0.86 -23.42
CA LEU A 10 -1.01 0.40 -23.07
C LEU A 10 -1.04 -0.99 -22.42
N TYR A 11 -1.97 -1.22 -21.50
CA TYR A 11 -2.14 -2.52 -20.84
C TYR A 11 -2.54 -3.61 -21.82
N GLN A 12 -3.37 -3.27 -22.80
CA GLN A 12 -3.76 -4.17 -23.88
C GLN A 12 -2.58 -4.47 -24.81
N ALA A 13 -1.79 -3.47 -25.18
CA ALA A 13 -0.61 -3.64 -26.03
C ALA A 13 0.47 -4.51 -25.37
N PHE A 14 0.65 -4.42 -24.05
CA PHE A 14 1.58 -5.26 -23.29
C PHE A 14 0.99 -6.62 -22.88
N GLY A 15 -0.28 -6.90 -23.18
CA GLY A 15 -0.93 -8.17 -22.81
C GLY A 15 -1.13 -8.38 -21.30
N ILE A 16 -1.03 -7.31 -20.50
CA ILE A 16 -1.25 -7.33 -19.04
C ILE A 16 -2.66 -6.88 -18.65
N TYR A 17 -3.50 -6.59 -19.64
CA TYR A 17 -4.91 -6.29 -19.45
C TYR A 17 -5.66 -7.49 -18.83
N ASN A 18 -6.59 -7.21 -17.92
CA ASN A 18 -7.35 -8.23 -17.19
C ASN A 18 -6.48 -9.26 -16.43
N THR A 19 -5.31 -8.82 -15.93
CA THR A 19 -4.44 -9.67 -15.10
C THR A 19 -4.27 -9.05 -13.72
N MET A 20 -4.12 -9.90 -12.70
CA MET A 20 -3.80 -9.45 -11.34
C MET A 20 -2.46 -8.70 -11.29
N PHE A 21 -1.49 -9.12 -12.13
CA PHE A 21 -0.20 -8.44 -12.26
C PHE A 21 -0.35 -6.99 -12.77
N GLY A 22 -1.14 -6.78 -13.82
CA GLY A 22 -1.45 -5.44 -14.31
C GLY A 22 -2.11 -4.60 -13.23
N LEU A 23 -3.08 -5.16 -12.50
CA LEU A 23 -3.74 -4.44 -11.42
C LEU A 23 -2.77 -4.03 -10.29
N ILE A 24 -1.86 -4.92 -9.89
CA ILE A 24 -0.81 -4.61 -8.91
C ILE A 24 0.05 -3.45 -9.41
N LEU A 25 0.50 -3.50 -10.67
CA LEU A 25 1.39 -2.50 -11.25
C LEU A 25 0.77 -1.10 -11.22
N ILE A 26 -0.48 -0.94 -11.66
CA ILE A 26 -1.13 0.38 -11.64
C ILE A 26 -1.34 0.88 -10.20
N LEU A 27 -1.76 0.01 -9.28
CA LEU A 27 -2.04 0.38 -7.90
C LEU A 27 -0.76 0.77 -7.17
N THR A 28 0.36 0.10 -7.45
CA THR A 28 1.68 0.49 -6.98
C THR A 28 2.08 1.84 -7.56
N PHE A 29 2.05 1.99 -8.88
CA PHE A 29 2.49 3.21 -9.57
C PHE A 29 1.78 4.47 -9.04
N LEU A 30 0.48 4.40 -8.80
CA LEU A 30 -0.30 5.55 -8.31
C LEU A 30 0.01 5.94 -6.88
N GLN A 31 0.39 4.97 -6.04
CA GLN A 31 0.66 5.22 -4.63
C GLN A 31 2.14 5.54 -4.36
N LEU A 32 3.03 5.08 -5.24
CA LEU A 32 4.48 5.11 -5.08
C LEU A 32 5.04 6.51 -4.79
N PRO A 33 4.65 7.60 -5.48
CA PRO A 33 5.21 8.93 -5.22
C PRO A 33 4.96 9.39 -3.79
N PHE A 34 3.74 9.19 -3.29
CA PHE A 34 3.38 9.56 -1.93
C PHE A 34 4.06 8.67 -0.88
N ARG A 35 4.24 7.37 -1.16
CA ARG A 35 4.96 6.46 -0.26
C ARG A 35 6.45 6.82 -0.16
N ILE A 36 7.09 7.11 -1.29
CA ILE A 36 8.50 7.54 -1.34
C ILE A 36 8.67 8.85 -0.58
N TRP A 37 7.77 9.82 -0.81
CA TRP A 37 7.82 11.09 -0.09
C TRP A 37 7.73 10.89 1.43
N LEU A 38 6.85 10.02 1.91
CA LEU A 38 6.74 9.71 3.34
C LEU A 38 8.00 9.05 3.90
N LEU A 39 8.61 8.11 3.17
CA LEU A 39 9.85 7.45 3.58
C LEU A 39 11.02 8.43 3.58
N ASN A 40 11.11 9.32 2.58
CA ASN A 40 12.16 10.34 2.52
C ASN A 40 12.09 11.28 3.71
N ALA A 41 10.89 11.76 4.07
CA ALA A 41 10.72 12.59 5.26
C ALA A 41 11.20 11.90 6.55
N PHE A 42 11.07 10.56 6.63
CA PHE A 42 11.62 9.80 7.75
C PHE A 42 13.15 9.66 7.65
N PHE A 43 13.69 9.34 6.48
CA PHE A 43 15.13 9.20 6.29
C PHE A 43 15.90 10.50 6.55
N GLU A 44 15.32 11.66 6.20
CA GLU A 44 15.89 12.98 6.51
C GLU A 44 15.98 13.25 8.02
N SER A 45 15.17 12.58 8.85
CA SER A 45 15.25 12.70 10.31
C SER A 45 16.39 11.88 10.94
N ILE A 46 17.02 10.98 10.18
CA ILE A 46 18.11 10.14 10.66
C ILE A 46 19.42 10.92 10.56
N PRO A 47 20.16 11.14 11.68
CA PRO A 47 21.43 11.85 11.64
C PRO A 47 22.47 11.06 10.83
N TRP A 48 23.22 11.78 9.99
CA TRP A 48 24.25 11.21 9.12
C TRP A 48 25.36 10.48 9.89
N ASP A 49 25.63 10.91 11.12
CA ASP A 49 26.64 10.34 12.01
C ASP A 49 26.46 8.82 12.23
N LEU A 50 25.23 8.29 12.16
CA LEU A 50 24.95 6.86 12.30
C LEU A 50 25.57 6.03 11.16
N GLU A 51 25.58 6.57 9.94
CA GLU A 51 26.21 5.91 8.79
C GLU A 51 27.74 5.95 8.92
N GLU A 52 28.28 7.09 9.38
CA GLU A 52 29.72 7.26 9.61
C GLU A 52 30.25 6.34 10.71
N MET A 53 29.53 6.17 11.81
CA MET A 53 29.89 5.21 12.87
C MET A 53 29.98 3.79 12.34
N GLY A 54 29.03 3.37 11.50
CA GLY A 54 29.07 2.06 10.84
C GLY A 54 30.28 1.90 9.91
N MET A 55 30.69 2.96 9.22
CA MET A 55 31.87 2.93 8.36
C MET A 55 33.18 2.89 9.15
N ILE A 56 33.24 3.56 10.31
CA ILE A 56 34.39 3.49 11.23
C ILE A 56 34.56 2.04 11.76
N ASP A 57 33.45 1.34 12.00
CA ASP A 57 33.43 -0.08 12.39
C ASP A 57 33.73 -1.04 11.22
N GLY A 58 34.13 -0.52 10.05
CA GLY A 58 34.56 -1.31 8.89
C GLY A 58 33.43 -1.74 7.95
N CYS A 59 32.20 -1.23 8.11
CA CYS A 59 31.15 -1.46 7.11
C CYS A 59 31.37 -0.59 5.86
N SER A 60 31.13 -1.16 4.69
CA SER A 60 30.96 -0.34 3.48
C SER A 60 29.68 0.48 3.59
N ARG A 61 29.58 1.57 2.82
CA ARG A 61 28.39 2.45 2.79
C ARG A 61 27.08 1.69 2.55
N VAL A 62 27.09 0.76 1.59
CA VAL A 62 25.93 -0.11 1.32
C VAL A 62 25.67 -1.08 2.48
N GLY A 63 26.73 -1.60 3.11
CA GLY A 63 26.61 -2.44 4.30
C GLY A 63 25.98 -1.70 5.49
N ALA A 64 26.39 -0.46 5.75
CA ALA A 64 25.82 0.40 6.78
C ALA A 64 24.34 0.70 6.50
N PHE A 65 23.96 0.97 5.25
CA PHE A 65 22.57 1.18 4.86
C PHE A 65 21.66 -0.01 5.22
N PHE A 66 22.04 -1.23 4.82
CA PHE A 66 21.21 -2.41 5.07
C PHE A 66 21.24 -2.89 6.54
N ARG A 67 22.34 -2.70 7.27
CA ARG A 67 22.48 -3.15 8.66
C ARG A 67 22.05 -2.14 9.72
N ILE A 68 22.09 -0.84 9.42
CA ILE A 68 21.83 0.22 10.39
C ILE A 68 20.57 1.00 9.99
N ILE A 69 20.56 1.59 8.78
CA ILE A 69 19.47 2.47 8.35
C ILE A 69 18.16 1.68 8.19
N ILE A 70 18.16 0.56 7.45
CA ILE A 70 16.94 -0.23 7.20
C ILE A 70 16.25 -0.71 8.51
N PRO A 71 16.95 -1.30 9.50
CA PRO A 71 16.33 -1.68 10.76
C PRO A 71 15.75 -0.51 11.56
N ILE A 72 16.44 0.65 11.57
CA ILE A 72 15.95 1.86 12.25
C ILE A 72 14.69 2.40 11.55
N SER A 73 14.58 2.20 10.23
CA SER A 73 13.43 2.62 9.43
C SER A 73 12.27 1.63 9.42
N LEU A 74 12.35 0.49 10.12
CA LEU A 74 11.23 -0.47 10.25
C LEU A 74 9.90 0.16 10.70
N PRO A 75 9.85 1.13 11.64
CA PRO A 75 8.62 1.82 12.01
C PRO A 75 8.02 2.61 10.83
N ALA A 76 8.86 3.26 10.02
CA ALA A 76 8.44 3.99 8.84
C ALA A 76 7.90 3.06 7.75
N PHE A 77 8.59 1.95 7.49
CA PHE A 77 8.10 0.90 6.58
C PHE A 77 6.76 0.33 7.04
N SER A 78 6.57 0.17 8.36
CA SER A 78 5.30 -0.29 8.92
C SER A 78 4.17 0.72 8.64
N ALA A 79 4.39 2.01 8.89
CA ALA A 79 3.41 3.05 8.60
C ALA A 79 3.04 3.11 7.11
N VAL A 80 4.03 3.07 6.23
CA VAL A 80 3.84 3.05 4.77
C VAL A 80 3.08 1.80 4.32
N GLY A 81 3.44 0.64 4.87
CA GLY A 81 2.76 -0.63 4.61
C GLY A 81 1.29 -0.56 5.00
N ILE A 82 0.97 0.06 6.14
CA ILE A 82 -0.42 0.25 6.57
C ILE A 82 -1.20 1.09 5.58
N LEU A 83 -0.67 2.26 5.24
CA LEU A 83 -1.35 3.16 4.32
C LEU A 83 -1.52 2.51 2.94
N THR A 84 -0.53 1.72 2.50
CA THR A 84 -0.57 0.98 1.23
C THR A 84 -1.64 -0.11 1.23
N PHE A 85 -1.77 -0.86 2.34
CA PHE A 85 -2.82 -1.85 2.50
C PHE A 85 -4.20 -1.19 2.43
N ILE A 86 -4.42 -0.11 3.18
CA ILE A 86 -5.71 0.60 3.20
C ILE A 86 -6.06 1.11 1.79
N GLY A 87 -5.10 1.73 1.09
CA GLY A 87 -5.33 2.27 -0.25
C GLY A 87 -5.60 1.19 -1.31
N THR A 88 -4.95 0.03 -1.18
CA THR A 88 -5.06 -1.07 -2.15
C THR A 88 -6.32 -1.90 -1.89
N TRP A 89 -6.61 -2.23 -0.63
CA TRP A 89 -7.79 -3.00 -0.23
C TRP A 89 -9.10 -2.28 -0.58
N ASN A 90 -9.13 -0.96 -0.39
CA ASN A 90 -10.30 -0.12 -0.69
C ASN A 90 -10.32 0.40 -2.14
N SER A 91 -9.42 -0.08 -3.00
CA SER A 91 -9.38 0.38 -4.38
C SER A 91 -10.59 -0.12 -5.18
N PHE A 92 -11.20 0.77 -5.96
CA PHE A 92 -12.40 0.48 -6.75
C PHE A 92 -12.23 0.87 -8.22
N TYR A 93 -11.79 2.10 -8.49
CA TYR A 93 -11.75 2.66 -9.83
C TYR A 93 -10.87 1.88 -10.82
N TRP A 94 -9.62 1.61 -10.47
CA TRP A 94 -8.70 0.89 -11.36
C TRP A 94 -9.03 -0.59 -11.54
N PRO A 95 -9.45 -1.32 -10.50
CA PRO A 95 -10.06 -2.63 -10.69
C PRO A 95 -11.22 -2.58 -11.70
N LEU A 96 -12.15 -1.63 -11.57
CA LEU A 96 -13.30 -1.50 -12.47
C LEU A 96 -12.90 -1.34 -13.94
N VAL A 97 -11.82 -0.60 -14.19
CA VAL A 97 -11.33 -0.31 -15.54
C VAL A 97 -10.53 -1.48 -16.13
N LEU A 98 -9.73 -2.17 -15.31
CA LEU A 98 -8.70 -3.09 -15.78
C LEU A 98 -9.00 -4.56 -15.59
N THR A 99 -9.97 -4.92 -14.73
CA THR A 99 -10.39 -6.31 -14.56
C THR A 99 -11.82 -6.49 -15.08
N GLN A 100 -11.97 -7.38 -16.06
CA GLN A 100 -13.25 -7.75 -16.67
C GLN A 100 -13.52 -9.24 -16.45
N GLY A 101 -14.77 -9.57 -16.13
CA GLY A 101 -15.17 -10.94 -15.82
C GLY A 101 -14.92 -11.34 -14.36
N ALA A 102 -15.09 -12.63 -14.06
CA ALA A 102 -15.10 -13.14 -12.69
C ALA A 102 -13.71 -13.53 -12.14
N GLU A 103 -12.74 -13.83 -13.01
CA GLU A 103 -11.48 -14.46 -12.59
C GLU A 103 -10.57 -13.54 -11.76
N ASN A 104 -10.44 -12.27 -12.16
CA ASN A 104 -9.59 -11.28 -11.49
C ASN A 104 -10.40 -10.19 -10.76
N LYS A 105 -11.62 -10.54 -10.34
CA LYS A 105 -12.55 -9.61 -9.73
C LYS A 105 -12.20 -9.38 -8.26
N VAL A 106 -11.96 -8.11 -7.89
CA VAL A 106 -11.76 -7.74 -6.49
C VAL A 106 -13.09 -7.60 -5.76
N LEU A 107 -13.08 -7.79 -4.44
CA LEU A 107 -14.28 -7.76 -3.59
C LEU A 107 -15.11 -6.49 -3.78
N ALA A 108 -14.46 -5.32 -3.89
CA ALA A 108 -15.13 -4.03 -4.12
C ALA A 108 -15.98 -4.02 -5.40
N LEU A 109 -15.53 -4.71 -6.46
CA LEU A 109 -16.30 -4.86 -7.69
C LEU A 109 -17.42 -5.89 -7.55
N GLY A 110 -17.20 -6.97 -6.80
CA GLY A 110 -18.24 -7.95 -6.52
C GLY A 110 -19.42 -7.34 -5.75
N ILE A 111 -19.13 -6.45 -4.81
CA ILE A 111 -20.15 -5.71 -4.07
C ILE A 111 -20.90 -4.73 -4.99
N TYR A 112 -20.20 -4.14 -5.96
CA TYR A 112 -20.80 -3.21 -6.92
C TYR A 112 -21.80 -3.88 -7.86
N ASP A 113 -21.69 -5.19 -8.12
CA ASP A 113 -22.67 -5.93 -8.92
C ASP A 113 -24.10 -5.93 -8.33
N PHE A 114 -24.23 -5.70 -7.02
CA PHE A 114 -25.54 -5.56 -6.37
C PHE A 114 -26.25 -4.25 -6.71
N ILE A 115 -25.58 -3.33 -7.39
CA ILE A 115 -26.17 -2.14 -7.99
C ILE A 115 -26.48 -2.48 -9.45
N GLY A 116 -27.71 -2.96 -9.69
CA GLY A 116 -28.21 -3.21 -11.04
C GLY A 116 -28.76 -1.96 -11.71
N ASP A 117 -28.95 -2.03 -13.03
CA ASP A 117 -29.44 -0.90 -13.83
C ASP A 117 -30.85 -0.42 -13.44
N THR A 118 -31.69 -1.33 -12.97
CA THR A 118 -33.11 -1.06 -12.66
C THR A 118 -33.44 -1.18 -11.17
N MET A 119 -32.69 -2.01 -10.43
CA MET A 119 -32.92 -2.28 -9.01
C MET A 119 -31.60 -2.41 -8.26
N ILE A 120 -31.58 -1.88 -7.04
CA ILE A 120 -30.46 -1.97 -6.12
C ILE A 120 -30.80 -3.00 -5.06
N PHE A 121 -29.97 -4.03 -4.95
CA PHE A 121 -30.03 -5.06 -3.91
C PHE A 121 -29.39 -4.52 -2.63
N THR A 122 -30.11 -3.62 -1.95
CA THR A 122 -29.58 -2.85 -0.81
C THR A 122 -29.14 -3.73 0.35
N ASN A 123 -29.81 -4.85 0.59
CA ASN A 123 -29.46 -5.75 1.69
C ASN A 123 -28.09 -6.40 1.46
N GLU A 124 -27.87 -6.88 0.24
CA GLU A 124 -26.66 -7.52 -0.24
C GLU A 124 -25.51 -6.52 -0.34
N LEU A 125 -25.78 -5.31 -0.84
CA LEU A 125 -24.83 -4.22 -0.89
C LEU A 125 -24.33 -3.84 0.50
N CYS A 126 -25.24 -3.66 1.47
CA CYS A 126 -24.89 -3.36 2.86
C CYS A 126 -24.12 -4.52 3.52
N ALA A 127 -24.56 -5.77 3.33
CA ALA A 127 -23.87 -6.94 3.86
C ALA A 127 -22.44 -7.06 3.30
N GLY A 128 -22.28 -6.87 1.99
CA GLY A 128 -20.98 -6.84 1.33
C GLY A 128 -20.08 -5.73 1.86
N GLY A 129 -20.62 -4.53 2.05
CA GLY A 129 -19.89 -3.40 2.62
C GLY A 129 -19.37 -3.68 4.04
N ILE A 130 -20.17 -4.33 4.88
CA ILE A 130 -19.74 -4.75 6.22
C ILE A 130 -18.61 -5.78 6.12
N ILE A 131 -18.74 -6.80 5.27
CA ILE A 131 -17.72 -7.83 5.05
C ILE A 131 -16.41 -7.21 4.56
N MET A 132 -16.46 -6.27 3.61
CA MET A 132 -15.27 -5.59 3.10
C MET A 132 -14.58 -4.72 4.15
N SER A 133 -15.35 -4.15 5.08
CA SER A 133 -14.85 -3.27 6.14
C SER A 133 -14.12 -4.05 7.24
N ILE A 134 -14.58 -5.26 7.59
CA ILE A 134 -14.02 -6.04 8.70
C ILE A 134 -12.49 -6.26 8.58
N PRO A 135 -11.94 -6.75 7.45
CA PRO A 135 -10.51 -6.93 7.29
C PRO A 135 -9.71 -5.63 7.39
N SER A 136 -10.27 -4.52 6.85
CA SER A 136 -9.63 -3.20 6.96
C SER A 136 -9.50 -2.77 8.42
N PHE A 137 -10.57 -2.89 9.20
CA PHE A 137 -10.55 -2.55 10.61
C PHE A 137 -9.59 -3.43 11.41
N LEU A 138 -9.66 -4.75 11.22
CA LEU A 138 -8.77 -5.69 11.91
C LEU A 138 -7.30 -5.37 11.60
N PHE A 139 -6.96 -5.21 10.32
CA PHE A 139 -5.60 -4.90 9.90
C PHE A 139 -5.10 -3.61 10.54
N VAL A 140 -5.90 -2.54 10.55
CA VAL A 140 -5.52 -1.27 11.18
C VAL A 140 -5.32 -1.43 12.68
N ILE A 141 -6.18 -2.15 13.39
CA ILE A 141 -6.04 -2.37 14.85
C ILE A 141 -4.74 -3.10 15.17
N PHE A 142 -4.46 -4.20 14.45
CA PHE A 142 -3.22 -4.95 14.64
C PHE A 142 -2.00 -4.10 14.28
N ALA A 143 -2.01 -3.46 13.12
CA ALA A 143 -0.85 -2.75 12.62
C ALA A 143 -0.56 -1.46 13.41
N SER A 144 -1.60 -0.76 13.90
CA SER A 144 -1.44 0.39 14.80
C SER A 144 -0.77 0.00 16.11
N LYS A 145 -1.06 -1.19 16.65
CA LYS A 145 -0.40 -1.71 17.86
C LYS A 145 1.10 -1.95 17.66
N TYR A 146 1.50 -2.41 16.47
CA TYR A 146 2.92 -2.55 16.10
C TYR A 146 3.59 -1.19 15.89
N MET A 147 2.89 -0.22 15.29
CA MET A 147 3.41 1.14 15.10
C MET A 147 3.66 1.84 16.44
N ILE A 148 2.72 1.74 17.39
CA ILE A 148 2.86 2.32 18.73
C ILE A 148 4.05 1.69 19.48
N ARG A 149 4.22 0.36 19.39
CA ARG A 149 5.38 -0.33 19.97
C ARG A 149 6.71 0.09 19.34
N GLY A 150 6.74 0.35 18.02
CA GLY A 150 7.91 0.85 17.32
C GLY A 150 8.29 2.28 17.72
N LEU A 151 7.28 3.15 17.87
CA LEU A 151 7.46 4.53 18.34
C LEU A 151 7.94 4.59 19.79
N THR A 152 7.40 3.77 20.69
CA THR A 152 7.82 3.76 22.11
C THR A 152 9.20 3.13 22.30
N ALA A 153 9.56 2.12 21.51
CA ALA A 153 10.91 1.54 21.52
C ALA A 153 11.97 2.52 21.00
N GLY A 154 11.63 3.38 20.02
CA GLY A 154 12.50 4.47 19.56
C GLY A 154 12.64 5.59 20.59
N ALA A 155 11.54 6.00 21.23
CA ALA A 155 11.55 7.05 22.26
C ALA A 155 12.32 6.66 23.53
N LEU A 156 12.32 5.37 23.91
CA LEU A 156 13.08 4.86 25.06
C LEU A 156 14.59 4.68 24.78
N LYS A 157 15.03 4.75 23.51
CA LYS A 157 16.45 4.67 23.14
C LYS A 157 17.13 6.04 23.00
N GLY A 158 16.34 7.12 23.02
CA GLY A 158 16.81 8.51 22.99
C GLY A 158 16.84 9.20 24.35
N LEU A 159 16.47 8.50 25.43
CA LEU A 159 16.63 8.88 26.83
C LEU A 159 17.79 8.08 27.45
#